data_AF-A0A1A5YQ72-F1
#
_entry.id   AF-A0A1A5YQ72-F1
#
_cell.length_a   1.000
_cell.length_b   1.000
_cell.length_c   1.000
_cell.angle_alpha   90.00
_cell.angle_beta   90.00
_cell.angle_gamma   90.00
#
_symmetry.space_group_name_H-M   'P 1'
#
loop_
_entity.id
_entity.type
_entity.pdbx_description
1 polymer ?
#
loop_
_entity_poly.entity_id
_entity_poly.type
_entity_poly.pdbx_seq_one_letter_code
_entity_poly.pdbx_strand_id
1 'polypeptide(L)'
;MAGTKMTLRTYGANHKSIYWDDVEIIVDRQYLDSGNGLLIDLDPYTYVPDIGQLEVHFNGQHLLSGGGYEEIDERSILLDLGRYPGNYSDPALAGQAVRLNAGDEIHIRIWRLQYIEQQPPGGSSGLDLELLKRLEVEIIKARKYRDNDAPHIDLDARLDYIEQRAESKTMVFVLGKVKQGKVKMGLRFPYQGIVTAVHADCEAPGATETVIAIEKCSHQDFTSVPVWTNMLANSLVIEGGQRSSDTSQTPSVISVANVQKNDHYRLSIDSAGDGIEGLTVQLVVKVL
;
A
#
# COMPACT_ATOMS: atom_id res chain seq x y z
N MET A 1 -25.25 44.75 51.34
CA MET A 1 -25.27 45.01 49.88
C MET A 1 -24.06 44.34 49.25
N ALA A 2 -24.28 43.34 48.40
CA ALA A 2 -23.33 42.86 47.38
C ALA A 2 -24.13 41.99 46.39
N GLY A 3 -23.93 42.19 45.10
CA GLY A 3 -24.90 41.88 44.04
C GLY A 3 -25.11 40.41 43.73
N THR A 4 -26.31 40.13 43.22
CA THR A 4 -26.71 38.84 42.64
C THR A 4 -25.77 38.46 41.49
N LYS A 5 -24.97 37.40 41.67
CA LYS A 5 -24.19 36.79 40.60
C LYS A 5 -25.09 35.86 39.79
N MET A 6 -25.25 36.18 38.51
CA MET A 6 -25.98 35.38 37.53
C MET A 6 -25.19 34.07 37.29
N THR A 7 -25.80 32.92 37.56
CA THR A 7 -25.23 31.62 37.17
C THR A 7 -25.98 31.13 35.93
N LEU A 8 -25.32 31.13 34.79
CA LEU A 8 -25.83 30.62 33.51
C LEU A 8 -26.20 29.14 33.65
N ARG A 9 -27.46 28.79 33.38
CA ARG A 9 -27.86 27.41 33.11
C ARG A 9 -27.65 27.12 31.64
N THR A 10 -26.76 26.18 31.33
CA THR A 10 -26.66 25.57 30.00
C THR A 10 -27.70 24.45 29.92
N TYR A 11 -28.74 24.65 29.09
CA TYR A 11 -29.57 23.55 28.60
C TYR A 11 -28.93 23.03 27.31
N GLY A 12 -27.91 22.18 27.47
CA GLY A 12 -27.26 21.51 26.34
C GLY A 12 -27.93 20.18 26.04
N ALA A 13 -28.70 20.13 24.96
CA ALA A 13 -29.05 18.87 24.27
C ALA A 13 -27.81 18.37 23.51
N ASN A 14 -26.83 17.83 24.24
CA ASN A 14 -25.68 17.10 23.69
C ASN A 14 -25.59 15.74 24.37
N HIS A 15 -26.66 14.94 24.24
CA HIS A 15 -26.59 13.52 24.58
C HIS A 15 -25.87 12.80 23.45
N LYS A 16 -24.53 12.77 23.50
CA LYS A 16 -23.76 11.72 22.84
C LYS A 16 -23.98 10.45 23.65
N SER A 17 -25.08 9.77 23.40
CA SER A 17 -25.30 8.43 23.93
C SER A 17 -24.40 7.49 23.14
N ILE A 18 -23.22 7.20 23.67
CA ILE A 18 -22.39 6.11 23.16
C ILE A 18 -23.05 4.83 23.67
N TYR A 19 -23.59 4.03 22.77
CA TYR A 19 -24.17 2.75 23.12
C TYR A 19 -23.10 1.67 22.96
N TRP A 20 -22.98 0.79 23.94
CA TRP A 20 -22.17 -0.41 23.86
C TRP A 20 -23.01 -1.59 24.30
N ASP A 21 -22.67 -2.78 23.80
CA ASP A 21 -23.14 -4.04 24.34
C ASP A 21 -22.05 -4.60 25.27
N ASP A 22 -22.45 -5.15 26.41
CA ASP A 22 -21.55 -5.84 27.32
C ASP A 22 -21.88 -7.34 27.28
N VAL A 23 -20.83 -8.14 27.13
CA VAL A 23 -20.86 -9.60 27.24
C VAL A 23 -19.99 -9.97 28.44
N GLU A 24 -20.61 -10.50 29.49
CA GLU A 24 -19.93 -10.99 30.67
C GLU A 24 -20.10 -12.51 30.74
N ILE A 25 -18.97 -13.22 30.82
CA ILE A 25 -18.92 -14.68 30.91
C ILE A 25 -18.16 -15.05 32.17
N ILE A 26 -18.84 -15.72 33.09
CA ILE A 26 -18.23 -16.38 34.23
C ILE A 26 -18.07 -17.84 33.87
N VAL A 27 -16.82 -18.32 33.84
CA VAL A 27 -16.49 -19.69 33.46
C VAL A 27 -17.02 -20.63 34.54
N ASP A 28 -18.05 -21.39 34.21
CA ASP A 28 -18.61 -22.43 35.07
C ASP A 28 -18.32 -23.83 34.49
N ARG A 29 -18.82 -24.85 35.17
CA ARG A 29 -18.60 -26.24 34.73
C ARG A 29 -19.30 -26.53 33.41
N GLN A 30 -20.45 -25.90 33.15
CA GLN A 30 -21.18 -26.07 31.89
C GLN A 30 -20.40 -25.48 30.71
N TYR A 31 -19.76 -24.32 30.92
CA TYR A 31 -18.89 -23.71 29.93
C TYR A 31 -17.67 -24.60 29.63
N LEU A 32 -17.00 -25.12 30.66
CA LEU A 32 -15.87 -26.04 30.47
C LEU A 32 -16.28 -27.34 29.75
N ASP A 33 -17.46 -27.88 30.07
CA ASP A 33 -17.99 -29.10 29.45
C ASP A 33 -18.45 -28.87 27.99
N SER A 34 -18.74 -27.62 27.59
CA SER A 34 -19.08 -27.27 26.20
C SER A 34 -17.95 -27.52 25.21
N GLY A 35 -16.70 -27.55 25.70
CA GLY A 35 -15.50 -27.72 24.87
C GLY A 35 -15.10 -26.49 24.07
N ASN A 36 -15.77 -25.34 24.25
CA ASN A 36 -15.46 -24.09 23.55
C ASN A 36 -14.04 -23.58 23.84
N GLY A 37 -13.49 -23.91 25.02
CA GLY A 37 -12.12 -23.56 25.38
C GLY A 37 -11.92 -22.04 25.40
N LEU A 38 -11.01 -21.52 24.58
CA LEU A 38 -10.69 -20.10 24.49
C LEU A 38 -11.49 -19.36 23.39
N LEU A 39 -12.35 -20.07 22.64
CA LEU A 39 -13.22 -19.47 21.63
C LEU A 39 -14.46 -18.90 22.30
N ILE A 40 -14.66 -17.59 22.15
CA ILE A 40 -15.77 -16.85 22.74
C ILE A 40 -16.79 -16.50 21.68
N ASP A 41 -18.03 -16.88 21.93
CA ASP A 41 -19.20 -16.51 21.13
C ASP A 41 -19.84 -15.25 21.72
N LEU A 42 -20.13 -14.28 20.86
CA LEU A 42 -20.71 -12.97 21.20
C LEU A 42 -22.20 -12.90 20.87
N ASP A 43 -22.81 -13.97 20.37
CA ASP A 43 -24.23 -13.99 20.04
C ASP A 43 -25.12 -13.52 21.23
N PRO A 44 -26.12 -12.64 20.99
CA PRO A 44 -26.65 -12.22 19.69
C PRO A 44 -25.98 -10.95 19.12
N TYR A 45 -24.88 -10.49 19.71
CA TYR A 45 -24.21 -9.25 19.33
C TYR A 45 -23.25 -9.48 18.17
N THR A 46 -23.23 -8.52 17.25
CA THR A 46 -22.28 -8.51 16.14
C THR A 46 -21.39 -7.28 16.19
N TYR A 47 -20.18 -7.43 15.69
CA TYR A 47 -19.22 -6.35 15.52
C TYR A 47 -18.62 -6.41 14.12
N VAL A 48 -17.91 -5.36 13.73
CA VAL A 48 -17.13 -5.35 12.49
C VAL A 48 -15.67 -5.62 12.86
N PRO A 49 -15.06 -6.69 12.33
CA PRO A 49 -13.66 -6.96 12.59
C PRO A 49 -12.71 -5.87 12.09
N ASP A 50 -11.52 -5.79 12.68
CA ASP A 50 -10.37 -4.95 12.31
C ASP A 50 -10.57 -3.43 12.44
N ILE A 51 -11.67 -2.98 13.05
CA ILE A 51 -11.94 -1.53 13.25
C ILE A 51 -11.90 -1.10 14.72
N GLY A 52 -11.47 -1.98 15.64
CA GLY A 52 -11.24 -1.65 17.05
C GLY A 52 -12.51 -1.41 17.87
N GLN A 53 -13.58 -2.16 17.58
CA GLN A 53 -14.84 -2.07 18.31
C GLN A 53 -14.86 -2.82 19.65
N LEU A 54 -13.87 -3.67 19.91
CA LEU A 54 -13.85 -4.57 21.04
C LEU A 54 -12.89 -4.10 22.14
N GLU A 55 -13.39 -4.12 23.37
CA GLU A 55 -12.61 -3.92 24.59
C GLU A 55 -12.75 -5.18 25.46
N VAL A 56 -11.70 -6.01 25.48
CA VAL A 56 -11.73 -7.38 26.04
C VAL A 56 -10.92 -7.43 27.34
N HIS A 57 -11.50 -8.00 28.40
CA HIS A 57 -10.87 -8.17 29.69
C HIS A 57 -10.94 -9.62 30.16
N PHE A 58 -9.86 -10.11 30.77
CA PHE A 58 -9.80 -11.42 31.43
C PHE A 58 -9.37 -11.23 32.88
N ASN A 59 -10.19 -11.67 33.84
CA ASN A 59 -10.00 -11.47 35.29
C ASN A 59 -9.63 -10.00 35.64
N GLY A 60 -10.28 -9.05 34.97
CA GLY A 60 -10.05 -7.60 35.13
C GLY A 60 -8.82 -7.04 34.41
N GLN A 61 -8.01 -7.87 33.75
CA GLN A 61 -6.88 -7.42 32.94
C GLN A 61 -7.32 -7.16 31.49
N HIS A 62 -7.08 -5.96 30.98
CA HIS A 62 -7.33 -5.61 29.59
C HIS A 62 -6.39 -6.38 28.64
N LEU A 63 -6.98 -7.01 27.62
CA LEU A 63 -6.29 -7.74 26.57
C LEU A 63 -6.23 -6.92 25.29
N LEU A 64 -5.10 -6.98 24.59
CA LEU A 64 -4.91 -6.27 23.32
C LEU A 64 -5.19 -7.19 22.13
N SER A 65 -5.73 -6.63 21.05
CA SER A 65 -5.85 -7.34 19.77
C SER A 65 -4.46 -7.69 19.23
N GLY A 66 -4.28 -8.92 18.72
CA GLY A 66 -3.02 -9.39 18.15
C GLY A 66 -1.94 -9.78 19.18
N GLY A 67 -2.35 -10.23 20.37
CA GLY A 67 -1.44 -10.72 21.42
C GLY A 67 -2.10 -11.02 22.76
N GLY A 68 -3.37 -10.63 22.94
CA GLY A 68 -4.24 -11.08 24.04
C GLY A 68 -5.56 -11.69 23.54
N TYR A 69 -6.06 -11.26 22.38
CA TYR A 69 -7.14 -11.94 21.66
C TYR A 69 -6.99 -11.76 20.14
N GLU A 70 -7.65 -12.62 19.37
CA GLU A 70 -7.76 -12.58 17.91
C GLU A 70 -9.24 -12.52 17.50
N GLU A 71 -9.56 -11.63 16.55
CA GLU A 71 -10.89 -11.52 15.95
C GLU A 71 -11.05 -12.58 14.86
N ILE A 72 -12.04 -13.47 15.00
CA ILE A 72 -12.23 -14.60 14.08
C ILE A 72 -13.25 -14.25 13.00
N ASP A 73 -14.41 -13.77 13.41
CA ASP A 73 -15.49 -13.29 12.55
C ASP A 73 -16.35 -12.25 13.28
N GLU A 74 -17.44 -11.78 12.66
CA GLU A 74 -18.35 -10.76 13.22
C GLU A 74 -19.03 -11.12 14.55
N ARG A 75 -18.87 -12.36 15.04
CA ARG A 75 -19.56 -12.89 16.23
C ARG A 75 -18.64 -13.64 17.19
N SER A 76 -17.39 -13.86 16.84
CA SER A 76 -16.50 -14.66 17.67
C SER A 76 -15.09 -14.10 17.75
N ILE A 77 -14.48 -14.34 18.90
CA ILE A 77 -13.07 -14.04 19.17
C ILE A 77 -12.39 -15.25 19.80
N LEU A 78 -11.09 -15.37 19.61
CA LEU A 78 -10.24 -16.36 20.27
C LEU A 78 -9.35 -15.66 21.29
N LEU A 79 -9.38 -16.08 22.56
CA LEU A 79 -8.45 -15.55 23.56
C LEU A 79 -7.06 -16.15 23.36
N ASP A 80 -6.03 -15.30 23.33
CA ASP A 80 -4.63 -15.70 23.34
C ASP A 80 -3.99 -15.37 24.69
N LEU A 81 -4.16 -16.28 25.64
CA LEU A 81 -3.67 -16.11 27.02
C LEU A 81 -2.21 -16.59 27.19
N GLY A 82 -1.57 -17.07 26.12
CA GLY A 82 -0.18 -17.52 26.14
C GLY A 82 0.12 -18.73 27.03
N ARG A 83 1.34 -18.77 27.58
CA ARG A 83 1.87 -19.86 28.43
C ARG A 83 2.39 -19.31 29.76
N TYR A 84 2.28 -20.10 30.82
CA TYR A 84 2.89 -19.76 32.09
C TYR A 84 4.43 -19.65 31.95
N PRO A 85 5.06 -18.65 32.60
CA PRO A 85 6.51 -18.49 32.54
C PRO A 85 7.23 -19.68 33.20
N GLY A 86 8.48 -19.94 32.79
CA GLY A 86 9.24 -21.11 33.27
C GLY A 86 9.55 -21.10 34.77
N ASN A 87 9.44 -19.94 35.42
CA ASN A 87 9.62 -19.75 36.86
C ASN A 87 8.29 -19.51 37.59
N TYR A 88 7.17 -19.97 37.04
CA TYR A 88 5.85 -19.82 37.66
C TYR A 88 5.82 -20.47 39.05
N SER A 89 5.05 -19.87 39.97
CA SER A 89 4.98 -20.26 41.36
C SER A 89 4.45 -21.68 41.58
N ASP A 90 3.63 -22.19 40.66
CA ASP A 90 3.25 -23.59 40.57
C ASP A 90 4.11 -24.31 39.51
N PRO A 91 5.04 -25.19 39.92
CA PRO A 91 5.90 -25.93 38.99
C PRO A 91 5.14 -26.85 38.03
N ALA A 92 3.92 -27.28 38.37
CA ALA A 92 3.12 -28.14 37.51
C ALA A 92 2.58 -27.40 36.28
N LEU A 93 2.39 -26.08 36.40
CA LEU A 93 1.84 -25.23 35.34
C LEU A 93 2.92 -24.53 34.51
N ALA A 94 4.17 -24.44 35.01
CA ALA A 94 5.27 -23.79 34.32
C ALA A 94 5.45 -24.29 32.87
N GLY A 95 5.41 -23.38 31.89
CA GLY A 95 5.52 -23.68 30.46
C GLY A 95 4.25 -24.26 29.80
N GLN A 96 3.20 -24.56 30.57
CA GLN A 96 1.92 -25.00 30.02
C GLN A 96 1.12 -23.82 29.45
N ALA A 97 0.28 -24.09 28.45
CA ALA A 97 -0.67 -23.10 27.94
C ALA A 97 -1.68 -22.74 29.02
N VAL A 98 -1.97 -21.45 29.16
CA VAL A 98 -3.01 -20.98 30.08
C VAL A 98 -4.36 -21.51 29.59
N ARG A 99 -5.13 -22.06 30.53
CA ARG A 99 -6.48 -22.59 30.29
C ARG A 99 -7.46 -21.85 31.18
N LEU A 100 -8.72 -21.82 30.77
CA LEU A 100 -9.80 -21.33 31.63
C LEU A 100 -10.05 -22.32 32.76
N ASN A 101 -10.25 -21.78 33.96
CA ASN A 101 -10.64 -22.50 35.16
C ASN A 101 -12.03 -22.03 35.61
N ALA A 102 -12.72 -22.88 36.36
CA ALA A 102 -14.00 -22.50 36.94
C ALA A 102 -13.83 -21.28 37.87
N GLY A 103 -14.61 -20.24 37.62
CA GLY A 103 -14.56 -18.95 38.32
C GLY A 103 -13.78 -17.85 37.59
N ASP A 104 -13.10 -18.14 36.48
CA ASP A 104 -12.49 -17.10 35.65
C ASP A 104 -13.58 -16.21 35.02
N GLU A 105 -13.30 -14.92 34.90
CA GLU A 105 -14.21 -13.90 34.36
C GLU A 105 -13.67 -13.36 33.03
N ILE A 106 -14.52 -13.33 32.01
CA ILE A 106 -14.25 -12.72 30.71
C ILE A 106 -15.31 -11.63 30.50
N HIS A 107 -14.86 -10.40 30.27
CA HIS A 107 -15.74 -9.27 30.03
C HIS A 107 -15.39 -8.61 28.70
N ILE A 108 -16.35 -8.50 27.79
CA ILE A 108 -16.17 -7.94 26.45
C ILE A 108 -17.17 -6.82 26.25
N ARG A 109 -16.66 -5.62 25.99
CA ARG A 109 -17.48 -4.49 25.57
C ARG A 109 -17.38 -4.31 24.06
N ILE A 110 -18.53 -4.19 23.42
CA ILE A 110 -18.69 -4.00 21.97
C ILE A 110 -19.25 -2.60 21.73
N TRP A 111 -18.42 -1.71 21.19
CA TRP A 111 -18.83 -0.34 20.92
C TRP A 111 -19.73 -0.26 19.67
N ARG A 112 -20.98 0.22 19.82
CA ARG A 112 -21.88 0.40 18.68
C ARG A 112 -21.58 1.68 17.93
N LEU A 113 -21.48 1.56 16.61
CA LEU A 113 -21.48 2.70 15.69
C LEU A 113 -22.91 3.23 15.47
N GLN A 114 -23.58 3.72 16.50
CA GLN A 114 -24.85 4.43 16.29
C GLN A 114 -24.59 5.89 15.91
N TYR A 115 -24.71 6.19 14.61
CA TYR A 115 -24.91 7.53 14.10
C TYR A 115 -26.40 7.89 14.18
N ILE A 116 -26.70 9.10 14.65
CA ILE A 116 -28.03 9.64 14.98
C ILE A 116 -29.07 9.39 13.88
N GLU A 117 -30.02 8.48 14.14
CA GLU A 117 -31.37 8.52 13.55
C GLU A 117 -32.33 9.14 14.57
N GLN A 118 -32.34 10.47 14.64
CA GLN A 118 -33.53 11.21 15.09
C GLN A 118 -33.80 12.31 14.07
N GLN A 119 -34.67 12.00 13.12
CA GLN A 119 -35.29 12.98 12.24
C GLN A 119 -35.99 14.07 13.08
N PRO A 120 -35.78 15.36 12.81
CA PRO A 120 -36.80 16.36 13.07
C PRO A 120 -37.96 16.15 12.06
N PRO A 121 -39.22 16.42 12.44
CA PRO A 121 -40.32 16.33 11.50
C PRO A 121 -40.19 17.47 10.47
N GLY A 122 -39.88 17.13 9.21
CA GLY A 122 -40.00 18.05 8.07
C GLY A 122 -38.73 18.43 7.30
N GLY A 123 -37.61 17.72 7.42
CA GLY A 123 -36.39 18.01 6.64
C GLY A 123 -36.10 16.98 5.56
N SER A 124 -36.28 17.35 4.28
CA SER A 124 -35.97 16.52 3.12
C SER A 124 -34.46 16.38 2.88
N SER A 125 -34.08 15.21 2.36
CA SER A 125 -32.82 14.85 1.70
C SER A 125 -31.75 14.22 2.58
N GLY A 126 -31.94 12.92 2.85
CA GLY A 126 -30.84 12.00 3.08
C GLY A 126 -30.06 11.84 1.77
N LEU A 127 -29.04 12.65 1.60
CA LEU A 127 -28.03 12.47 0.56
C LEU A 127 -26.94 11.55 1.13
N ASP A 128 -27.00 10.31 0.66
CA ASP A 128 -25.86 9.63 0.03
C ASP A 128 -24.76 9.02 0.91
N LEU A 129 -25.14 8.39 2.02
CA LEU A 129 -24.24 7.42 2.69
C LEU A 129 -24.01 6.15 1.84
N GLU A 130 -25.01 5.71 1.09
CA GLU A 130 -24.86 4.60 0.12
C GLU A 130 -23.98 5.00 -1.06
N LEU A 131 -24.04 6.27 -1.50
CA LEU A 131 -23.15 6.79 -2.53
C LEU A 131 -21.72 6.93 -2.00
N LEU A 132 -21.54 7.38 -0.75
CA LEU A 132 -20.24 7.44 -0.07
C LEU A 132 -19.64 6.04 0.13
N LYS A 133 -20.43 5.05 0.57
CA LYS A 133 -19.98 3.66 0.68
C LYS A 133 -19.68 3.05 -0.69
N ARG A 134 -20.49 3.34 -1.71
CA ARG A 134 -20.23 2.87 -3.07
C ARG A 134 -18.99 3.53 -3.67
N LEU A 135 -18.75 4.82 -3.39
CA LEU A 135 -17.52 5.55 -3.70
C LEU A 135 -16.33 4.98 -2.91
N GLU A 136 -16.48 4.64 -1.64
CA GLU A 136 -15.41 4.00 -0.85
C GLU A 136 -15.08 2.62 -1.39
N VAL A 137 -16.08 1.81 -1.74
CA VAL A 137 -15.89 0.51 -2.39
C VAL A 137 -15.26 0.66 -3.77
N GLU A 138 -15.64 1.68 -4.54
CA GLU A 138 -15.04 2.00 -5.84
C GLU A 138 -13.61 2.50 -5.69
N ILE A 139 -13.32 3.32 -4.67
CA ILE A 139 -11.98 3.75 -4.28
C ILE A 139 -11.16 2.56 -3.79
N ILE A 140 -11.72 1.64 -3.01
CA ILE A 140 -11.06 0.41 -2.55
C ILE A 140 -10.77 -0.53 -3.73
N LYS A 141 -11.70 -0.66 -4.69
CA LYS A 141 -11.50 -1.42 -5.92
C LYS A 141 -10.50 -0.76 -6.86
N ALA A 142 -10.46 0.58 -6.93
CA ALA A 142 -9.44 1.34 -7.63
C ALA A 142 -8.07 1.31 -6.93
N ARG A 143 -8.06 1.06 -5.61
CA ARG A 143 -6.88 0.80 -4.77
C ARG A 143 -6.45 -0.67 -4.76
N LYS A 144 -7.30 -1.60 -5.21
CA LYS A 144 -6.90 -2.98 -5.49
C LYS A 144 -6.10 -2.98 -6.78
N TYR A 145 -4.81 -3.17 -6.60
CA TYR A 145 -3.80 -3.29 -7.63
C TYR A 145 -4.15 -4.32 -8.71
N ARG A 146 -3.52 -4.17 -9.88
CA ARG A 146 -3.45 -5.24 -10.90
C ARG A 146 -2.55 -6.35 -10.34
N ASP A 147 -2.70 -7.57 -10.86
CA ASP A 147 -2.05 -8.79 -10.34
C ASP A 147 -0.49 -8.77 -10.24
N ASN A 148 0.17 -7.68 -10.65
CA ASN A 148 1.63 -7.56 -10.75
C ASN A 148 2.28 -6.56 -9.76
N ASP A 149 1.52 -5.86 -8.91
CA ASP A 149 2.14 -4.91 -7.96
C ASP A 149 2.60 -5.62 -6.67
N ALA A 150 3.83 -5.33 -6.24
CA ALA A 150 4.43 -5.90 -5.05
C ALA A 150 3.90 -5.23 -3.76
N PRO A 151 3.61 -5.99 -2.69
CA PRO A 151 3.17 -5.43 -1.42
C PRO A 151 4.28 -4.61 -0.75
N HIS A 152 3.92 -3.45 -0.19
CA HIS A 152 4.82 -2.61 0.61
C HIS A 152 4.68 -2.95 2.10
N ILE A 153 5.79 -2.91 2.84
CA ILE A 153 5.88 -3.42 4.22
C ILE A 153 5.20 -2.51 5.26
N ASP A 154 5.10 -1.21 5.01
CA ASP A 154 4.46 -0.24 5.88
C ASP A 154 3.96 1.00 5.08
N LEU A 155 3.32 1.93 5.81
CA LEU A 155 2.77 3.16 5.24
C LEU A 155 3.87 4.10 4.73
N ASP A 156 5.03 4.13 5.39
CA ASP A 156 6.16 4.98 5.05
C ASP A 156 6.83 4.49 3.75
N ALA A 157 7.10 3.19 3.60
CA ALA A 157 7.60 2.60 2.35
C ALA A 157 6.62 2.78 1.18
N ARG A 158 5.32 2.85 1.48
CA ARG A 158 4.29 3.15 0.49
C ARG A 158 4.24 4.64 0.14
N LEU A 159 4.43 5.54 1.11
CA LEU A 159 4.56 6.98 0.88
C LEU A 159 5.82 7.28 0.08
N ASP A 160 6.96 6.67 0.43
CA ASP A 160 8.21 6.74 -0.31
C ASP A 160 8.04 6.22 -1.75
N TYR A 161 7.31 5.13 -1.95
CA TYR A 161 7.00 4.62 -3.29
C TYR A 161 6.08 5.56 -4.08
N ILE A 162 5.06 6.14 -3.44
CA ILE A 162 4.14 7.11 -4.07
C ILE A 162 4.86 8.42 -4.40
N GLU A 163 5.71 8.91 -3.51
CA GLU A 163 6.55 10.09 -3.70
C GLU A 163 7.60 9.83 -4.78
N GLN A 164 8.26 8.68 -4.76
CA GLN A 164 9.17 8.23 -5.82
C GLN A 164 8.45 8.13 -7.18
N ARG A 165 7.18 7.73 -7.22
CA ARG A 165 6.35 7.70 -8.43
C ARG A 165 5.87 9.10 -8.84
N ALA A 166 5.63 10.01 -7.90
CA ALA A 166 5.31 11.41 -8.14
C ALA A 166 6.53 12.22 -8.64
N GLU A 167 7.74 11.83 -8.26
CA GLU A 167 9.01 12.44 -8.66
C GLU A 167 9.68 11.76 -9.87
N SER A 168 9.12 10.68 -10.38
CA SER A 168 9.63 10.02 -11.59
C SER A 168 9.20 10.76 -12.85
N LYS A 169 10.14 11.02 -13.75
CA LYS A 169 9.89 11.59 -15.09
C LYS A 169 10.50 10.69 -16.15
N THR A 170 9.76 10.47 -17.23
CA THR A 170 10.20 9.59 -18.31
C THR A 170 10.59 10.40 -19.54
N MET A 171 11.79 10.15 -20.07
CA MET A 171 12.17 10.59 -21.40
C MET A 171 11.71 9.55 -22.42
N VAL A 172 11.06 9.99 -23.49
CA VAL A 172 10.54 9.09 -24.53
C VAL A 172 11.09 9.51 -25.89
N PHE A 173 11.69 8.55 -26.59
CA PHE A 173 12.09 8.68 -27.98
C PHE A 173 11.18 7.82 -28.84
N VAL A 174 10.59 8.38 -29.89
CA VAL A 174 9.71 7.66 -30.81
C VAL A 174 10.26 7.76 -32.23
N LEU A 175 10.39 6.61 -32.88
CA LEU A 175 10.96 6.43 -34.21
C LEU A 175 9.99 5.60 -35.06
N GLY A 176 9.26 6.25 -35.96
CA GLY A 176 8.37 5.54 -36.88
C GLY A 176 9.13 4.59 -37.81
N LYS A 177 10.24 5.06 -38.39
CA LYS A 177 11.17 4.25 -39.18
C LYS A 177 12.49 4.11 -38.46
N VAL A 178 12.89 2.87 -38.20
CA VAL A 178 14.15 2.55 -37.54
C VAL A 178 15.23 2.38 -38.62
N LYS A 179 16.35 3.08 -38.46
CA LYS A 179 17.52 2.96 -39.34
C LYS A 179 18.75 2.88 -38.48
N GLN A 180 19.71 2.06 -38.89
CA GLN A 180 21.01 2.00 -38.24
C GLN A 180 21.70 3.37 -38.27
N GLY A 181 22.41 3.68 -37.18
CA GLY A 181 23.16 4.90 -36.99
C GLY A 181 22.57 5.84 -35.94
N LYS A 182 23.17 7.02 -35.84
CA LYS A 182 22.82 8.03 -34.84
C LYS A 182 21.48 8.68 -35.17
N VAL A 183 20.58 8.68 -34.19
CA VAL A 183 19.30 9.38 -34.29
C VAL A 183 19.55 10.88 -34.14
N LYS A 184 19.10 11.65 -35.14
CA LYS A 184 19.32 13.11 -35.18
C LYS A 184 18.49 13.90 -34.18
N MET A 185 17.49 13.27 -33.55
CA MET A 185 16.68 13.89 -32.51
C MET A 185 17.37 13.72 -31.15
N GLY A 186 17.85 14.82 -30.60
CA GLY A 186 18.32 14.91 -29.22
C GLY A 186 17.25 15.50 -28.32
N LEU A 187 17.21 15.07 -27.07
CA LEU A 187 16.31 15.55 -26.04
C LEU A 187 17.11 16.25 -24.94
N ARG A 188 16.71 17.46 -24.53
CA ARG A 188 17.25 18.13 -23.35
C ARG A 188 16.36 17.78 -22.15
N PHE A 189 16.95 17.29 -21.07
CA PHE A 189 16.22 16.97 -19.86
C PHE A 189 16.41 18.08 -18.80
N PRO A 190 15.36 18.81 -18.39
CA PRO A 190 15.52 20.04 -17.61
C PRO A 190 15.67 19.84 -16.09
N TYR A 191 15.73 18.59 -15.63
CA TYR A 191 15.80 18.24 -14.21
C TYR A 191 17.09 17.46 -13.90
N GLN A 192 17.48 17.46 -12.63
CA GLN A 192 18.51 16.60 -12.08
C GLN A 192 17.88 15.29 -11.60
N GLY A 193 18.61 14.18 -11.65
CA GLY A 193 18.07 12.90 -11.17
C GLY A 193 19.00 11.71 -11.38
N ILE A 194 18.42 10.52 -11.27
CA ILE A 194 19.09 9.24 -11.52
C ILE A 194 18.20 8.40 -12.44
N VAL A 195 18.75 7.87 -13.53
CA VAL A 195 18.06 6.90 -14.39
C VAL A 195 17.90 5.60 -13.62
N THR A 196 16.66 5.17 -13.43
CA THR A 196 16.30 3.95 -12.68
C THR A 196 15.97 2.79 -13.60
N ALA A 197 15.44 3.05 -14.80
CA ALA A 197 15.08 2.02 -15.75
C ALA A 197 15.16 2.54 -17.20
N VAL A 198 15.44 1.63 -18.13
CA VAL A 198 15.41 1.88 -19.57
C VAL A 198 14.67 0.74 -20.25
N HIS A 199 13.78 1.06 -21.19
CA HIS A 199 12.96 0.08 -21.91
C HIS A 199 12.85 0.46 -23.38
N ALA A 200 12.71 -0.54 -24.26
CA ALA A 200 12.44 -0.33 -25.67
C ALA A 200 11.35 -1.28 -26.16
N ASP A 201 10.39 -0.72 -26.89
CA ASP A 201 9.29 -1.47 -27.52
C ASP A 201 9.17 -1.10 -28.99
N CYS A 202 8.68 -2.00 -29.83
CA CYS A 202 8.38 -1.73 -31.23
C CYS A 202 6.98 -2.19 -31.63
N GLU A 203 6.37 -1.46 -32.57
CA GLU A 203 5.06 -1.81 -33.13
C GLU A 203 5.12 -3.06 -34.01
N ALA A 204 6.12 -3.11 -34.90
CA ALA A 204 6.40 -4.27 -35.75
C ALA A 204 7.78 -4.83 -35.41
N PRO A 205 7.89 -6.12 -35.01
CA PRO A 205 9.18 -6.73 -34.69
C PRO A 205 10.02 -6.96 -35.95
N GLY A 206 11.34 -6.77 -35.84
CA GLY A 206 12.27 -7.12 -36.91
C GLY A 206 12.50 -8.64 -37.00
N ALA A 207 12.94 -9.12 -38.16
CA ALA A 207 13.33 -10.52 -38.33
C ALA A 207 14.64 -10.87 -37.60
N THR A 208 15.52 -9.87 -37.46
CA THR A 208 16.79 -9.95 -36.72
C THR A 208 16.77 -9.01 -35.50
N GLU A 209 17.77 -9.14 -34.64
CA GLU A 209 17.89 -8.30 -33.45
C GLU A 209 18.06 -6.82 -33.77
N THR A 210 17.52 -5.97 -32.90
CA THR A 210 17.75 -4.52 -32.90
C THR A 210 18.51 -4.15 -31.64
N VAL A 211 19.66 -3.49 -31.82
CA VAL A 211 20.56 -3.08 -30.73
C VAL A 211 20.58 -1.56 -30.63
N ILE A 212 20.27 -1.05 -29.44
CA ILE A 212 20.04 0.36 -29.18
C ILE A 212 20.97 0.80 -28.06
N ALA A 213 21.80 1.80 -28.35
CA ALA A 213 22.58 2.52 -27.37
C ALA A 213 21.93 3.88 -27.06
N ILE A 214 22.14 4.33 -25.82
CA ILE A 214 21.67 5.62 -25.33
C ILE A 214 22.91 6.44 -25.02
N GLU A 215 23.04 7.58 -25.67
CA GLU A 215 24.18 8.47 -25.47
C GLU A 215 23.76 9.73 -24.70
N LYS A 216 24.60 10.12 -23.75
CA LYS A 216 24.47 11.32 -22.93
C LYS A 216 25.56 12.32 -23.27
N CYS A 217 25.20 13.60 -23.28
CA CYS A 217 26.11 14.74 -23.39
C CYS A 217 25.78 15.75 -22.29
N SER A 218 26.79 16.25 -21.58
CA SER A 218 26.55 17.30 -20.58
C SER A 218 26.07 18.59 -21.25
N HIS A 219 25.34 19.44 -20.54
CA HIS A 219 24.94 20.75 -21.10
C HIS A 219 26.15 21.61 -21.50
N GLN A 220 27.22 21.58 -20.69
CA GLN A 220 28.46 22.30 -20.95
C GLN A 220 29.13 21.85 -22.26
N ASP A 221 29.24 20.53 -22.46
CA ASP A 221 29.85 19.98 -23.67
C ASP A 221 28.94 20.22 -24.89
N PHE A 222 27.63 20.11 -24.72
CA PHE A 222 26.67 20.32 -25.80
C PHE A 222 26.75 21.73 -26.39
N THR A 223 26.97 22.74 -25.54
CA THR A 223 27.07 24.16 -25.94
C THR A 223 28.46 24.58 -26.41
N SER A 224 29.47 23.71 -26.26
CA SER A 224 30.84 23.96 -26.70
C SER A 224 31.25 22.95 -27.77
N VAL A 225 31.88 21.84 -27.37
CA VAL A 225 32.26 20.72 -28.24
C VAL A 225 31.54 19.47 -27.75
N PRO A 226 30.50 18.98 -28.46
CA PRO A 226 29.68 17.88 -27.96
C PRO A 226 30.47 16.59 -27.76
N VAL A 227 30.50 16.12 -26.52
CA VAL A 227 31.07 14.82 -26.13
C VAL A 227 29.93 13.89 -25.74
N TRP A 228 29.75 12.83 -26.51
CA TRP A 228 28.70 11.84 -26.30
C TRP A 228 29.28 10.60 -25.64
N THR A 229 28.68 10.17 -24.54
CA THR A 229 29.09 8.98 -23.78
C THR A 229 27.93 7.98 -23.73
N ASN A 230 28.19 6.71 -23.99
CA ASN A 230 27.18 5.67 -23.83
C ASN A 230 26.81 5.52 -22.35
N MET A 231 25.52 5.52 -22.06
CA MET A 231 24.98 5.37 -20.70
C MET A 231 24.86 3.93 -20.25
N LEU A 232 24.92 2.99 -21.18
CA LEU A 232 24.70 1.58 -20.94
C LEU A 232 26.03 0.82 -20.99
N ALA A 233 26.25 -0.07 -20.02
CA ALA A 233 27.29 -1.10 -20.09
C ALA A 233 26.88 -2.20 -21.08
N ASN A 234 25.60 -2.60 -21.03
CA ASN A 234 24.98 -3.51 -22.00
C ASN A 234 23.85 -2.76 -22.71
N SER A 235 23.92 -2.69 -24.04
CA SER A 235 22.90 -2.02 -24.87
C SER A 235 21.51 -2.63 -24.68
N LEU A 236 20.48 -1.86 -25.00
CA LEU A 236 19.12 -2.35 -25.11
C LEU A 236 19.00 -3.23 -26.36
N VAL A 237 18.49 -4.44 -26.21
CA VAL A 237 18.31 -5.40 -27.30
C VAL A 237 16.85 -5.79 -27.40
N ILE A 238 16.27 -5.68 -28.59
CA ILE A 238 15.01 -6.33 -28.95
C ILE A 238 15.36 -7.50 -29.87
N GLU A 239 15.14 -8.72 -29.40
CA GLU A 239 15.42 -9.95 -30.16
C GLU A 239 14.54 -10.06 -31.41
N GLY A 240 15.03 -10.79 -32.43
CA GLY A 240 14.26 -11.05 -33.64
C GLY A 240 12.91 -11.70 -33.33
N GLY A 241 11.84 -11.18 -33.92
CA GLY A 241 10.46 -11.61 -33.69
C GLY A 241 9.84 -11.13 -32.37
N GLN A 242 10.60 -10.45 -31.49
CA GLN A 242 10.10 -9.89 -30.23
C GLN A 242 9.76 -8.41 -30.36
N ARG A 243 8.84 -7.95 -29.51
CA ARG A 243 8.36 -6.55 -29.51
C ARG A 243 8.94 -5.69 -28.41
N SER A 244 9.61 -6.28 -27.43
CA SER A 244 10.06 -5.58 -26.22
C SER A 244 11.42 -6.05 -25.77
N SER A 245 12.24 -5.12 -25.30
CA SER A 245 13.55 -5.41 -24.72
C SER A 245 13.46 -6.20 -23.41
N ASP A 246 12.30 -6.19 -22.74
CA ASP A 246 12.10 -6.91 -21.48
C ASP A 246 12.13 -8.43 -21.66
N THR A 247 11.97 -8.90 -22.90
CA THR A 247 12.08 -10.32 -23.28
C THR A 247 13.49 -10.75 -23.69
N SER A 248 14.44 -9.82 -23.69
CA SER A 248 15.82 -10.07 -24.10
C SER A 248 16.53 -11.05 -23.16
N GLN A 249 17.34 -11.95 -23.72
CA GLN A 249 18.19 -12.85 -22.93
C GLN A 249 19.40 -12.10 -22.35
N THR A 250 19.74 -10.94 -22.89
CA THR A 250 20.80 -10.06 -22.41
C THR A 250 20.19 -8.73 -21.94
N PRO A 251 19.81 -8.62 -20.66
CA PRO A 251 19.20 -7.40 -20.13
C PRO A 251 20.20 -6.23 -20.18
N SER A 252 19.67 -5.04 -20.46
CA SER A 252 20.45 -3.81 -20.47
C SER A 252 20.95 -3.46 -19.07
N VAL A 253 22.14 -2.90 -18.97
CA VAL A 253 22.75 -2.48 -17.70
C VAL A 253 23.13 -1.01 -17.79
N ILE A 254 22.59 -0.19 -16.89
CA ILE A 254 22.90 1.24 -16.81
C ILE A 254 24.28 1.42 -16.14
N SER A 255 25.23 2.04 -16.83
CA SER A 255 26.58 2.34 -16.29
C SER A 255 26.71 3.80 -15.86
N VAL A 256 26.03 4.72 -16.54
CA VAL A 256 26.03 6.16 -16.22
C VAL A 256 24.61 6.57 -15.86
N ALA A 257 24.21 6.36 -14.61
CA ALA A 257 22.85 6.62 -14.15
C ALA A 257 22.58 8.09 -13.79
N ASN A 258 23.60 8.86 -13.42
CA ASN A 258 23.41 10.24 -12.95
C ASN A 258 22.96 11.15 -14.10
N VAL A 259 21.91 11.94 -13.87
CA VAL A 259 21.34 12.94 -14.78
C VAL A 259 21.58 14.32 -14.18
N GLN A 260 22.37 15.17 -14.85
CA GLN A 260 22.53 16.56 -14.46
C GLN A 260 21.48 17.42 -15.16
N LYS A 261 21.13 18.52 -14.50
CA LYS A 261 20.14 19.47 -15.03
C LYS A 261 20.58 19.97 -16.41
N ASN A 262 19.68 19.87 -17.38
CA ASN A 262 19.87 20.28 -18.77
C ASN A 262 20.80 19.41 -19.62
N ASP A 263 21.16 18.21 -19.16
CA ASP A 263 21.88 17.26 -20.00
C ASP A 263 21.07 16.87 -21.24
N HIS A 264 21.80 16.48 -22.28
CA HIS A 264 21.25 16.12 -23.58
C HIS A 264 21.41 14.62 -23.83
N TYR A 265 20.37 14.02 -24.40
CA TYR A 265 20.26 12.59 -24.63
C TYR A 265 19.92 12.32 -26.09
N ARG A 266 20.47 11.25 -26.66
CA ARG A 266 20.06 10.75 -27.98
C ARG A 266 20.22 9.24 -28.06
N LEU A 267 19.64 8.66 -29.09
CA LEU A 267 19.80 7.25 -29.41
C LEU A 267 20.85 7.02 -30.50
N SER A 268 21.55 5.90 -30.40
CA SER A 268 22.30 5.28 -31.50
C SER A 268 21.72 3.91 -31.75
N ILE A 269 21.32 3.64 -32.99
CA ILE A 269 20.88 2.31 -33.40
C ILE A 269 22.10 1.59 -33.96
N ASP A 270 22.70 0.73 -33.16
CA ASP A 270 23.94 0.04 -33.53
C ASP A 270 23.67 -1.06 -34.57
N SER A 271 22.51 -1.72 -34.44
CA SER A 271 21.93 -2.63 -35.42
C SER A 271 20.42 -2.43 -35.49
N ALA A 272 19.84 -2.41 -36.69
CA ALA A 272 18.40 -2.31 -36.90
C ALA A 272 17.89 -3.64 -37.47
N GLY A 273 16.93 -4.26 -36.78
CA GLY A 273 16.32 -5.51 -37.21
C GLY A 273 15.59 -5.35 -38.54
N ASP A 274 15.69 -6.33 -39.42
CA ASP A 274 15.06 -6.25 -40.75
C ASP A 274 13.54 -6.14 -40.63
N GLY A 275 12.98 -5.02 -41.11
CA GLY A 275 11.53 -4.76 -41.09
C GLY A 275 10.98 -4.22 -39.76
N ILE A 276 11.85 -3.86 -38.80
CA ILE A 276 11.38 -3.25 -37.55
C ILE A 276 10.77 -1.85 -37.78
N GLU A 277 9.61 -1.59 -37.16
CA GLU A 277 8.90 -0.30 -37.25
C GLU A 277 8.32 0.13 -35.89
N GLY A 278 8.14 1.45 -35.74
CA GLY A 278 7.48 2.03 -34.57
C GLY A 278 8.24 1.83 -33.25
N LEU A 279 9.55 2.09 -33.24
CA LEU A 279 10.38 1.96 -32.04
C LEU A 279 10.12 3.09 -31.04
N THR A 280 9.84 2.73 -29.80
CA THR A 280 9.71 3.62 -28.64
C THR A 280 10.75 3.23 -27.61
N VAL A 281 11.59 4.19 -27.19
CA VAL A 281 12.57 3.98 -26.11
C VAL A 281 12.22 4.90 -24.95
N GLN A 282 12.13 4.33 -23.77
CA GLN A 282 11.78 5.01 -22.53
C GLN A 282 12.96 4.99 -21.56
N LEU A 283 13.23 6.13 -20.94
CA LEU A 283 14.19 6.25 -19.84
C LEU A 283 13.47 6.82 -18.65
N VAL A 284 13.35 6.05 -17.57
CA VAL A 284 12.72 6.47 -16.33
C VAL A 284 13.77 7.12 -15.45
N VAL A 285 13.53 8.37 -15.06
CA VAL A 285 14.42 9.17 -14.20
C VAL A 285 13.70 9.46 -12.90
N LYS A 286 14.30 9.07 -11.77
CA LYS A 286 13.92 9.58 -10.45
C LYS A 286 14.54 10.98 -10.31
N VAL A 287 13.70 12.02 -10.28
CA VAL A 287 14.14 13.41 -10.08
C VAL A 287 14.58 13.61 -8.63
N LEU A 288 15.56 14.49 -8.40
CA LEU A 288 16.10 14.89 -7.09
C LEU A 288 15.96 16.38 -6.86
#